data_AF-A0A7S0Z7L3-F1
#
_entry.id   AF-A0A7S0Z7L3-F1
#
_cell.length_a   1.000
_cell.length_b   1.000
_cell.length_c   1.000
_cell.angle_alpha   90.00
_cell.angle_beta   90.00
_cell.angle_gamma   90.00
#
_symmetry.space_group_name_H-M   'P 1'
#
loop_
_entity.id
_entity.type
_entity.pdbx_description
1 polymer ?
#
loop_
_entity_poly.entity_id
_entity_poly.type
_entity_poly.pdbx_seq_one_letter_code
_entity_poly.pdbx_strand_id
1 'polypeptide(L)'
;GAGHSNSSSYTAASARESLTATATDAMDATTTTTTTTSKYRASQTLEEHVNKKINAAKRRTRSELSVSGGDWCKRGYAYDGETTDVRHLKHLSAIERVSVKDITREEFVERFEKTRTPCVITDAMDGWSCYDESSPRYWSVDNLTRRFRDVKFKVGSDDDGYAVRLKMKHIQRYLNDPVHTRDDSPMYAFDGNVFDREATK
;
A
#
# COMPACT_ATOMS: atom_id res chain seq x y z
N GLY A 1 -13.63 76.06 4.68
CA GLY A 1 -13.20 75.46 3.41
C GLY A 1 -13.64 74.01 3.44
N ALA A 2 -14.59 73.57 2.62
CA ALA A 2 -14.44 73.35 1.18
C ALA A 2 -13.30 72.35 0.92
N GLY A 3 -13.50 71.17 0.33
CA GLY A 3 -14.65 70.62 -0.38
C GLY A 3 -14.13 69.54 -1.34
N HIS A 4 -15.07 68.85 -1.99
CA HIS A 4 -14.94 67.92 -3.13
C HIS A 4 -14.60 66.47 -2.76
N SER A 5 -15.54 65.52 -2.62
CA SER A 5 -16.67 65.08 -3.47
C SER A 5 -16.25 64.59 -4.85
N ASN A 6 -16.44 63.29 -5.13
CA ASN A 6 -17.42 62.95 -6.16
C ASN A 6 -18.02 61.55 -6.00
N SER A 7 -19.35 61.55 -6.10
CA SER A 7 -20.29 60.45 -6.17
C SER A 7 -20.60 60.18 -7.65
N SER A 8 -20.95 58.94 -8.00
CA SER A 8 -22.15 58.68 -8.84
C SER A 8 -22.44 57.17 -8.91
N SER A 9 -23.52 56.80 -8.23
CA SER A 9 -24.42 55.70 -8.58
C SER A 9 -25.17 56.03 -9.87
N TYR A 10 -25.66 55.02 -10.61
CA TYR A 10 -27.04 54.97 -11.13
C TYR A 10 -27.35 53.59 -11.75
N THR A 11 -28.62 53.24 -11.64
CA THR A 11 -29.27 51.93 -11.78
C THR A 11 -29.93 51.67 -13.14
N ALA A 12 -30.10 50.38 -13.43
CA ALA A 12 -31.00 49.63 -14.33
C ALA A 12 -32.12 50.32 -15.17
N ALA A 13 -32.30 49.82 -16.39
CA ALA A 13 -33.58 49.60 -17.11
C ALA A 13 -33.33 48.61 -18.28
N SER A 14 -33.90 47.40 -18.28
CA SER A 14 -35.21 46.99 -18.85
C SER A 14 -35.33 47.15 -20.38
N ALA A 15 -35.39 46.02 -21.09
CA ALA A 15 -36.18 45.87 -22.32
C ALA A 15 -36.57 44.40 -22.51
N ARG A 16 -37.87 44.16 -22.55
CA ARG A 16 -38.56 42.92 -22.94
C ARG A 16 -38.82 42.99 -24.44
N GLU A 17 -38.80 41.85 -25.14
CA GLU A 17 -39.72 41.62 -26.25
C GLU A 17 -39.91 40.11 -26.50
N SER A 18 -41.19 39.74 -26.60
CA SER A 18 -41.73 38.40 -26.81
C SER A 18 -42.16 38.26 -28.26
N LEU A 19 -41.97 37.09 -28.90
CA LEU A 19 -42.75 36.69 -30.08
C LEU A 19 -43.03 35.16 -30.07
N THR A 20 -44.27 34.88 -29.67
CA THR A 20 -45.25 33.83 -30.05
C THR A 20 -44.83 32.50 -30.71
N ALA A 21 -45.37 31.43 -30.13
CA ALA A 21 -45.45 30.06 -30.63
C ALA A 21 -46.60 29.85 -31.64
N THR A 22 -46.47 28.84 -32.51
CA THR A 22 -47.60 28.02 -33.01
C THR A 22 -47.17 26.57 -33.17
N ALA A 23 -48.07 25.67 -32.78
CA ALA A 23 -47.90 24.22 -32.63
C ALA A 23 -48.22 23.45 -33.91
N THR A 24 -47.78 22.19 -33.99
CA THR A 24 -48.61 21.08 -34.51
C THR A 24 -48.18 19.74 -33.90
N ASP A 25 -49.19 19.00 -33.45
CA ASP A 25 -49.23 17.63 -32.92
C ASP A 25 -48.95 16.56 -34.00
N ALA A 26 -48.43 15.39 -33.59
CA ALA A 26 -49.17 14.10 -33.58
C ALA A 26 -48.24 12.87 -33.60
N MET A 27 -48.69 11.85 -32.86
CA MET A 27 -48.08 10.56 -32.54
C MET A 27 -48.13 9.54 -33.69
N ASP A 28 -47.15 8.63 -33.76
CA ASP A 28 -47.30 7.15 -33.63
C ASP A 28 -45.97 6.45 -33.97
N ALA A 29 -45.77 5.25 -33.41
CA ALA A 29 -44.89 4.14 -33.83
C ALA A 29 -44.02 3.57 -32.70
N THR A 30 -44.58 2.52 -32.11
CA THR A 30 -43.91 1.45 -31.36
C THR A 30 -42.53 1.11 -31.97
N THR A 31 -41.45 1.29 -31.21
CA THR A 31 -40.15 0.68 -31.50
C THR A 31 -39.55 0.15 -30.20
N THR A 32 -39.47 -1.17 -30.13
CA THR A 32 -38.76 -1.94 -29.11
C THR A 32 -37.27 -1.61 -29.19
N THR A 33 -36.80 -0.64 -28.40
CA THR A 33 -35.38 -0.32 -28.31
C THR A 33 -34.74 -1.20 -27.24
N THR A 34 -34.18 -2.33 -27.68
CA THR A 34 -33.21 -3.12 -26.92
C THR A 34 -32.11 -2.19 -26.39
N THR A 35 -32.13 -1.94 -25.08
CA THR A 35 -31.12 -1.13 -24.41
C THR A 35 -29.83 -1.95 -24.33
N THR A 36 -28.94 -1.72 -25.29
CA THR A 36 -27.54 -2.15 -25.22
C THR A 36 -26.91 -1.49 -24.00
N THR A 37 -26.73 -2.28 -22.94
CA THR A 37 -26.06 -1.86 -21.72
C THR A 37 -24.62 -1.49 -22.07
N SER A 38 -24.35 -0.18 -22.05
CA SER A 38 -23.02 0.41 -22.20
C SER A 38 -22.04 -0.29 -21.27
N LYS A 39 -21.03 -0.97 -21.85
CA LYS A 39 -20.00 -1.77 -21.16
C LYS A 39 -19.00 -0.92 -20.34
N TYR A 40 -19.20 0.38 -20.27
CA TYR A 40 -18.35 1.30 -19.53
C TYR A 40 -18.82 1.37 -18.08
N ARG A 41 -18.33 0.42 -17.28
CA ARG A 41 -18.41 0.48 -15.82
C ARG A 41 -17.91 1.86 -15.37
N ALA A 42 -18.70 2.54 -14.55
CA ALA A 42 -18.42 3.86 -14.00
C ALA A 42 -16.97 3.99 -13.50
N SER A 43 -16.41 5.20 -13.60
CA SER A 43 -15.04 5.58 -13.23
C SER A 43 -14.56 4.84 -11.97
N GLN A 44 -13.60 3.93 -12.13
CA GLN A 44 -13.03 3.17 -11.02
C GLN A 44 -12.24 4.11 -10.12
N THR A 45 -12.52 4.12 -8.82
CA THR A 45 -11.75 4.94 -7.86
C THR A 45 -10.32 4.43 -7.77
N LEU A 46 -9.39 5.29 -7.33
CA LEU A 46 -8.00 4.87 -7.07
C LEU A 46 -7.95 3.70 -6.07
N GLU A 47 -8.79 3.76 -5.04
CA GLU A 47 -8.89 2.72 -4.02
C GLU A 47 -9.36 1.39 -4.61
N GLU A 48 -10.43 1.39 -5.39
CA GLU A 48 -10.91 0.19 -6.09
C GLU A 48 -9.85 -0.39 -7.03
N HIS A 49 -9.09 0.47 -7.71
CA HIS A 49 -7.98 0.05 -8.56
C HIS A 49 -6.89 -0.66 -7.74
N VAL A 50 -6.48 -0.06 -6.63
CA VAL A 50 -5.43 -0.62 -5.76
C VAL A 50 -5.90 -1.92 -5.12
N ASN A 51 -7.13 -1.98 -4.61
CA ASN A 51 -7.71 -3.18 -4.01
C ASN A 51 -7.82 -4.31 -5.04
N LYS A 52 -8.11 -3.99 -6.31
CA LYS A 52 -8.05 -4.99 -7.39
C LYS A 52 -6.64 -5.58 -7.54
N LYS A 53 -5.57 -4.78 -7.44
CA LYS A 53 -4.18 -5.25 -7.51
C LYS A 53 -3.80 -6.09 -6.29
N ILE A 54 -4.16 -5.64 -5.08
CA ILE A 54 -3.91 -6.37 -3.83
C ILE A 54 -4.65 -7.72 -3.85
N ASN A 55 -5.93 -7.73 -4.17
CA ASN A 55 -6.74 -8.95 -4.23
C ASN A 55 -6.26 -9.92 -5.32
N ALA A 56 -5.71 -9.42 -6.43
CA ALA A 56 -5.08 -10.27 -7.44
C ALA A 56 -3.79 -10.91 -6.91
N ALA A 57 -2.98 -10.16 -6.16
CA ALA A 57 -1.79 -10.71 -5.52
C ALA A 57 -2.17 -11.77 -4.47
N LYS A 58 -3.13 -11.47 -3.59
CA LYS A 58 -3.68 -12.41 -2.59
C LYS A 58 -4.06 -13.77 -3.20
N ARG A 59 -4.91 -13.75 -4.24
CA ARG A 59 -5.34 -14.99 -4.92
C ARG A 59 -4.18 -15.80 -5.50
N ARG A 60 -3.11 -15.13 -5.92
CA ARG A 60 -1.94 -15.81 -6.47
C ARG A 60 -1.02 -16.32 -5.38
N THR A 61 -0.79 -15.56 -4.30
CA THR A 61 0.13 -15.98 -3.24
C THR A 61 -0.44 -17.08 -2.35
N ARG A 62 -1.77 -17.13 -2.21
CA ARG A 62 -2.50 -18.08 -1.36
C ARG A 62 -3.81 -18.45 -2.05
N SER A 63 -3.73 -19.27 -3.10
CA SER A 63 -4.87 -19.68 -3.93
C SER A 63 -5.94 -20.45 -3.14
N GLU A 64 -5.56 -21.04 -2.01
CA GLU A 64 -6.44 -21.75 -1.10
C GLU A 64 -7.27 -20.83 -0.20
N LEU A 65 -6.96 -19.53 -0.12
CA LEU A 65 -7.66 -18.57 0.73
C LEU A 65 -8.63 -17.70 -0.09
N SER A 66 -9.93 -17.82 0.17
CA SER A 66 -10.93 -16.97 -0.47
C SER A 66 -10.82 -15.52 -0.03
N VAL A 67 -10.51 -14.63 -0.98
CA VAL A 67 -10.48 -13.17 -0.74
C VAL A 67 -11.87 -12.63 -0.40
N SER A 68 -12.92 -13.16 -1.02
CA SER A 68 -14.31 -12.73 -0.76
C SER A 68 -15.00 -13.53 0.33
N GLY A 69 -14.50 -14.73 0.64
CA GLY A 69 -15.06 -15.62 1.66
C GLY A 69 -14.58 -15.36 3.09
N GLY A 70 -13.72 -14.36 3.29
CA GLY A 70 -13.21 -14.01 4.62
C GLY A 70 -12.09 -14.92 5.15
N ASP A 71 -11.55 -15.83 4.33
CA ASP A 71 -10.53 -16.79 4.79
C ASP A 71 -9.22 -16.13 5.23
N TRP A 72 -8.94 -14.92 4.74
CA TRP A 72 -7.74 -14.14 5.09
C TRP A 72 -7.72 -13.65 6.54
N CYS A 73 -8.87 -13.54 7.20
CA CYS A 73 -9.02 -13.05 8.57
C CYS A 73 -9.88 -13.98 9.45
N LYS A 74 -9.99 -15.25 9.04
CA LYS A 74 -10.86 -16.28 9.62
C LYS A 74 -10.51 -16.64 11.07
N ARG A 75 -9.24 -16.56 11.44
CA ARG A 75 -8.75 -16.81 12.81
C ARG A 75 -8.90 -15.59 13.70
N GLY A 76 -8.94 -14.39 13.12
CA GLY A 76 -9.16 -13.16 13.85
C GLY A 76 -7.98 -12.76 14.74
N TYR A 77 -6.73 -13.10 14.36
CA TYR A 77 -5.56 -12.80 15.19
C TYR A 77 -5.36 -11.31 15.45
N ALA A 78 -5.85 -10.44 14.54
CA ALA A 78 -5.83 -9.00 14.74
C ALA A 78 -6.68 -8.52 15.94
N TYR A 79 -7.53 -9.37 16.50
CA TYR A 79 -8.37 -9.07 17.68
C TYR A 79 -7.96 -9.86 18.93
N ASP A 80 -7.11 -10.87 18.76
CA ASP A 80 -6.64 -11.72 19.83
C ASP A 80 -5.22 -11.30 20.25
N GLY A 81 -5.16 -10.52 21.32
CA GLY A 81 -3.92 -9.98 21.85
C GLY A 81 -2.99 -11.04 22.44
N GLU A 82 -3.49 -12.20 22.87
CA GLU A 82 -2.66 -13.20 23.57
C GLU A 82 -1.85 -14.06 22.61
N THR A 83 -2.45 -14.50 21.50
CA THR A 83 -1.81 -15.42 20.54
C THR A 83 -0.61 -14.79 19.81
N THR A 84 -0.58 -13.46 19.68
CA THR A 84 0.49 -12.73 18.98
C THR A 84 1.47 -12.02 19.92
N ASP A 85 1.28 -12.14 21.23
CA ASP A 85 2.13 -11.43 22.18
C ASP A 85 3.48 -12.12 22.38
N VAL A 86 4.47 -11.60 21.65
CA VAL A 86 5.86 -12.05 21.70
C VAL A 86 6.53 -11.79 23.06
N ARG A 87 5.95 -10.97 23.95
CA ARG A 87 6.49 -10.72 25.30
C ARG A 87 6.44 -11.97 26.17
N HIS A 88 5.58 -12.93 25.84
CA HIS A 88 5.47 -14.21 26.54
C HIS A 88 6.45 -15.28 26.01
N LEU A 89 7.24 -14.99 24.98
CA LEU A 89 8.24 -15.93 24.47
C LEU A 89 9.30 -16.17 25.54
N LYS A 90 9.31 -17.40 26.05
CA LYS A 90 10.34 -17.87 26.97
C LYS A 90 11.69 -17.95 26.23
N HIS A 91 12.78 -17.72 26.95
CA HIS A 91 14.15 -17.89 26.46
C HIS A 91 14.67 -16.83 25.45
N LEU A 92 14.01 -15.67 25.31
CA LEU A 92 14.58 -14.56 24.51
C LEU A 92 15.96 -14.09 24.99
N SER A 93 16.25 -14.26 26.28
CA SER A 93 17.54 -13.96 26.90
C SER A 93 18.55 -15.11 26.83
N ALA A 94 18.17 -16.29 26.32
CA ALA A 94 19.04 -17.47 26.29
C ALA A 94 20.02 -17.46 25.11
N ILE A 95 19.74 -16.69 24.05
CA ILE A 95 20.65 -16.54 22.92
C ILE A 95 21.70 -15.49 23.26
N GLU A 96 22.96 -15.89 23.23
CA GLU A 96 24.08 -14.99 23.52
C GLU A 96 24.11 -13.81 22.54
N ARG A 97 24.39 -12.62 23.07
CA ARG A 97 24.55 -11.38 22.31
C ARG A 97 26.02 -10.98 22.34
N VAL A 98 26.62 -10.76 21.18
CA VAL A 98 28.04 -10.43 21.07
C VAL A 98 28.22 -9.22 20.15
N SER A 99 28.97 -8.22 20.62
CA SER A 99 29.31 -7.04 19.82
C SER A 99 30.42 -7.35 18.83
N VAL A 100 30.28 -6.88 17.58
CA VAL A 100 31.39 -6.94 16.60
C VAL A 100 32.62 -6.14 17.03
N LYS A 101 32.49 -5.24 18.01
CA LYS A 101 33.60 -4.43 18.53
C LYS A 101 34.43 -5.20 19.56
N ASP A 102 33.85 -6.21 20.19
CA ASP A 102 34.43 -6.92 21.34
C ASP A 102 34.86 -8.36 21.00
N ILE A 103 34.61 -8.84 19.78
CA ILE A 103 34.96 -10.20 19.34
C ILE A 103 35.86 -10.19 18.09
N THR A 104 36.84 -11.08 18.06
CA THR A 104 37.66 -11.32 16.86
C THR A 104 36.96 -12.30 15.91
N ARG A 105 37.36 -12.30 14.64
CA ARG A 105 36.83 -13.26 13.66
C ARG A 105 37.11 -14.70 14.10
N GLU A 106 38.33 -14.97 14.55
CA GLU A 106 38.79 -16.29 14.95
C GLU A 106 37.98 -16.79 16.15
N GLU A 107 37.76 -15.93 17.14
CA GLU A 107 36.91 -16.25 18.29
C GLU A 107 35.46 -16.53 17.87
N PHE A 108 34.90 -15.72 16.97
CA PHE A 108 33.55 -15.95 16.44
C PHE A 108 33.43 -17.32 15.74
N VAL A 109 34.43 -17.67 14.93
CA VAL A 109 34.48 -18.95 14.21
C VAL A 109 34.50 -20.14 15.17
N GLU A 110 35.37 -20.12 16.18
CA GLU A 110 35.47 -21.22 17.14
C GLU A 110 34.22 -21.36 18.01
N ARG A 111 33.64 -20.25 18.45
CA ARG A 111 32.51 -20.26 19.40
C ARG A 111 31.17 -20.50 18.75
N PHE A 112 30.91 -19.92 17.58
CA PHE A 112 29.58 -19.89 16.97
C PHE A 112 29.51 -20.60 15.62
N GLU A 113 30.40 -20.27 14.67
CA GLU A 113 30.31 -20.80 13.31
C GLU A 113 30.57 -22.31 13.25
N LYS A 114 31.70 -22.78 13.79
CA LYS A 114 32.09 -24.20 13.76
C LYS A 114 31.14 -25.08 14.56
N THR A 115 30.70 -24.57 15.71
CA THR A 115 29.80 -25.28 16.63
C THR A 115 28.35 -25.25 16.17
N ARG A 116 28.00 -24.40 15.19
CA ARG A 116 26.63 -24.10 14.75
C ARG A 116 25.75 -23.58 15.90
N THR A 117 26.35 -22.84 16.82
CA THR A 117 25.65 -22.24 17.95
C THR A 117 25.07 -20.88 17.54
N PRO A 118 23.76 -20.64 17.68
CA PRO A 118 23.17 -19.36 17.34
C PRO A 118 23.61 -18.26 18.31
N CYS A 119 23.87 -17.07 17.78
CA CYS A 119 24.11 -15.86 18.56
C CYS A 119 23.45 -14.65 17.87
N VAL A 120 23.23 -13.58 18.62
CA VAL A 120 22.87 -12.27 18.07
C VAL A 120 24.11 -11.41 17.99
N ILE A 121 24.46 -10.99 16.77
CA ILE A 121 25.57 -10.07 16.54
C ILE A 121 25.04 -8.63 16.70
N THR A 122 25.63 -7.86 17.62
CA THR A 122 25.29 -6.44 17.84
C THR A 122 26.34 -5.52 17.24
N ASP A 123 26.01 -4.23 17.09
CA ASP A 123 26.90 -3.17 16.59
C ASP A 123 27.38 -3.32 15.13
N ALA A 124 26.97 -4.39 14.43
CA ALA A 124 27.38 -4.68 13.05
C ALA A 124 26.91 -3.63 12.01
N MET A 125 25.94 -2.80 12.38
CA MET A 125 25.23 -1.89 11.47
C MET A 125 25.27 -0.42 11.90
N ASP A 126 26.08 -0.03 12.89
CA ASP A 126 26.07 1.33 13.47
C ASP A 126 26.30 2.44 12.43
N GLY A 127 27.07 2.19 11.37
CA GLY A 127 27.34 3.15 10.31
C GLY A 127 26.32 3.15 9.17
N TRP A 128 25.28 2.30 9.22
CA TRP A 128 24.37 2.14 8.10
C TRP A 128 23.34 3.27 8.06
N SER A 129 23.36 4.04 6.98
CA SER A 129 22.45 5.18 6.77
C SER A 129 20.96 4.81 6.76
N CYS A 130 20.60 3.54 6.68
CA CYS A 130 19.20 3.11 6.75
C CYS A 130 18.59 3.24 8.15
N TYR A 131 19.41 3.35 9.20
CA TYR A 131 18.96 3.53 10.59
C TYR A 131 18.97 4.99 11.05
N ASP A 132 19.71 5.85 10.36
CA ASP A 132 19.81 7.28 10.68
C ASP A 132 18.59 8.03 10.13
N GLU A 133 17.68 8.46 11.00
CA GLU A 133 16.44 9.20 10.64
C GLU A 133 16.70 10.50 9.86
N SER A 134 17.88 11.11 10.04
CA SER A 134 18.27 12.32 9.30
C SER A 134 18.73 12.01 7.87
N SER A 135 19.02 10.75 7.58
CA SER A 135 19.52 10.32 6.27
C SER A 135 18.39 10.26 5.23
N PRO A 136 18.64 10.72 3.98
CA PRO A 136 17.72 10.43 2.86
C PRO A 136 17.62 8.92 2.55
N ARG A 137 18.51 8.10 3.14
CA ARG A 137 18.49 6.64 3.04
C ARG A 137 17.79 5.95 4.21
N TYR A 138 17.23 6.68 5.18
CA TYR A 138 16.48 6.11 6.30
C TYR A 138 15.34 5.20 5.79
N TRP A 139 15.26 3.99 6.34
CA TRP A 139 14.24 3.01 5.97
C TRP A 139 13.00 3.17 6.83
N SER A 140 12.06 3.97 6.33
CA SER A 140 10.67 3.97 6.76
C SER A 140 9.77 3.57 5.58
N VAL A 141 8.55 3.10 5.86
CA VAL A 141 7.57 2.78 4.79
C VAL A 141 7.35 3.99 3.86
N ASP A 142 7.32 5.20 4.42
CA ASP A 142 7.12 6.43 3.66
C ASP A 142 8.33 6.78 2.79
N ASN A 143 9.55 6.68 3.33
CA ASN A 143 10.77 6.93 2.56
C ASN A 143 10.96 5.91 1.45
N LEU A 144 10.73 4.63 1.73
CA LEU A 144 10.77 3.56 0.75
C LEU A 144 9.70 3.77 -0.33
N THR A 145 8.49 4.22 0.04
CA THR A 145 7.44 4.51 -0.95
C THR A 145 7.74 5.74 -1.79
N ARG A 146 8.37 6.77 -1.22
CA ARG A 146 8.81 7.96 -1.97
C ARG A 146 9.86 7.59 -3.01
N ARG A 147 10.86 6.79 -2.63
CA ARG A 147 12.00 6.41 -3.49
C ARG A 147 11.65 5.34 -4.52
N PHE A 148 10.87 4.33 -4.11
CA PHE A 148 10.63 3.12 -4.91
C PHE A 148 9.16 2.95 -5.29
N ARG A 149 8.43 4.06 -5.41
CA ARG A 149 6.98 4.13 -5.60
C ARG A 149 6.42 3.11 -6.58
N ASP A 150 7.04 3.01 -7.75
CA ASP A 150 6.60 2.17 -8.87
C ASP A 150 7.39 0.87 -9.05
N VAL A 151 8.38 0.62 -8.17
CA VAL A 151 9.18 -0.61 -8.13
C VAL A 151 8.35 -1.75 -7.57
N LYS A 152 8.47 -2.92 -8.20
CA LYS A 152 7.74 -4.15 -7.84
C LYS A 152 8.57 -5.04 -6.93
N PHE A 153 8.14 -5.19 -5.68
CA PHE A 153 8.71 -6.11 -4.69
C PHE A 153 7.97 -7.45 -4.75
N LYS A 154 8.71 -8.56 -4.58
CA LYS A 154 8.14 -9.89 -4.40
C LYS A 154 7.41 -9.95 -3.05
N VAL A 155 6.16 -10.41 -3.09
CA VAL A 155 5.29 -10.55 -1.91
C VAL A 155 4.82 -11.98 -1.68
N GLY A 156 5.35 -12.92 -2.46
CA GLY A 156 5.05 -14.35 -2.42
C GLY A 156 5.37 -15.04 -3.75
N SER A 157 4.93 -16.28 -3.88
CA SER A 157 4.98 -17.08 -5.11
C SER A 157 3.59 -17.65 -5.39
N ASP A 158 3.27 -17.94 -6.64
CA ASP A 158 2.05 -18.68 -6.98
C ASP A 158 2.25 -20.20 -6.97
N ASP A 159 1.20 -20.93 -7.31
CA ASP A 159 1.15 -22.40 -7.27
C ASP A 159 2.22 -23.05 -8.18
N ASP A 160 2.65 -22.36 -9.22
CA ASP A 160 3.71 -22.79 -10.14
C ASP A 160 5.11 -22.28 -9.72
N GLY A 161 5.20 -21.58 -8.58
CA GLY A 161 6.44 -21.04 -8.03
C GLY A 161 6.85 -19.67 -8.59
N TYR A 162 6.09 -19.08 -9.52
CA TYR A 162 6.42 -17.77 -10.09
C TYR A 162 6.20 -16.65 -9.08
N ALA A 163 7.10 -15.66 -9.10
CA ALA A 163 7.04 -14.55 -8.17
C ALA A 163 5.75 -13.72 -8.35
N VAL A 164 5.02 -13.54 -7.26
CA VAL A 164 3.92 -12.57 -7.17
C VAL A 164 4.51 -11.27 -6.65
N ARG A 165 4.18 -10.15 -7.31
CA ARG A 165 4.81 -8.86 -7.03
C ARG A 165 3.81 -7.72 -6.92
N LEU A 166 4.05 -6.79 -6.01
CA LEU A 166 3.29 -5.54 -5.84
C LEU A 166 4.22 -4.34 -5.92
N LYS A 167 3.70 -3.21 -6.43
CA LYS A 167 4.43 -1.94 -6.38
C LYS A 167 4.53 -1.45 -4.93
N MET A 168 5.62 -0.77 -4.56
CA MET A 168 5.78 -0.22 -3.20
C MET A 168 4.59 0.63 -2.76
N LYS A 169 4.06 1.48 -3.65
CA LYS A 169 2.84 2.27 -3.36
C LYS A 169 1.60 1.43 -3.03
N HIS A 170 1.50 0.22 -3.57
CA HIS A 170 0.40 -0.70 -3.25
C HIS A 170 0.67 -1.44 -1.93
N ILE A 171 1.94 -1.71 -1.61
CA ILE A 171 2.34 -2.27 -0.31
C ILE A 171 2.04 -1.26 0.80
N GLN A 172 2.40 0.01 0.64
CA GLN A 172 2.04 1.05 1.62
C GLN A 172 0.52 1.14 1.81
N ARG A 173 -0.27 1.09 0.72
CA ARG A 173 -1.74 1.09 0.85
C ARG A 173 -2.25 -0.16 1.56
N TYR A 174 -1.69 -1.33 1.28
CA TYR A 174 -2.02 -2.58 1.97
C TYR A 174 -1.75 -2.50 3.48
N LEU A 175 -0.60 -1.95 3.89
CA LEU A 175 -0.22 -1.78 5.30
C LEU A 175 -1.09 -0.76 6.05
N ASN A 176 -1.68 0.20 5.33
CA ASN A 176 -2.48 1.29 5.91
C ASN A 176 -4.00 1.09 5.74
N ASP A 177 -4.42 -0.01 5.11
CA ASP A 177 -5.84 -0.29 4.86
C ASP A 177 -6.43 -1.11 6.02
N PRO A 178 -7.46 -0.61 6.73
CA PRO A 178 -8.03 -1.28 7.89
C PRO A 178 -8.59 -2.68 7.63
N VAL A 179 -8.95 -3.01 6.39
CA VAL A 179 -9.41 -4.36 6.02
C VAL A 179 -8.23 -5.30 5.90
N HIS A 180 -7.14 -4.84 5.28
CA HIS A 180 -5.96 -5.64 5.00
C HIS A 180 -5.04 -5.82 6.20
N THR A 181 -4.99 -4.86 7.13
CA THR A 181 -4.24 -4.98 8.39
C THR A 181 -4.80 -6.05 9.33
N ARG A 182 -5.98 -6.59 9.01
CA ARG A 182 -6.65 -7.66 9.77
C ARG A 182 -6.41 -9.06 9.19
N ASP A 183 -5.59 -9.17 8.15
CA ASP A 183 -5.20 -10.49 7.64
C ASP A 183 -4.45 -11.26 8.74
N ASP A 184 -4.84 -12.51 9.00
CA ASP A 184 -4.23 -13.38 10.02
C ASP A 184 -2.77 -13.70 9.70
N SER A 185 -2.46 -13.79 8.41
CA SER A 185 -1.12 -13.98 7.87
C SER A 185 -0.96 -13.04 6.67
N PRO A 186 -0.53 -11.78 6.92
CA PRO A 186 -0.43 -10.77 5.87
C PRO A 186 0.54 -11.18 4.75
N MET A 187 0.34 -10.64 3.55
CA MET A 187 1.35 -10.76 2.48
C MET A 187 2.66 -10.11 2.93
N TYR A 188 3.77 -10.82 2.73
CA TYR A 188 5.08 -10.40 3.22
C TYR A 188 6.03 -10.08 2.07
N ALA A 189 6.59 -8.87 2.07
CA ALA A 189 7.58 -8.46 1.08
C ALA A 189 8.92 -9.16 1.37
N PHE A 190 9.31 -10.07 0.48
CA PHE A 190 10.55 -10.86 0.58
C PHE A 190 11.20 -10.97 -0.80
N ASP A 191 12.24 -10.18 -1.04
CA ASP A 191 12.84 -10.00 -2.36
C ASP A 191 14.36 -9.93 -2.27
N GLY A 192 15.04 -10.98 -2.74
CA GLY A 192 16.50 -11.05 -2.73
C GLY A 192 17.18 -10.19 -3.80
N ASN A 193 16.44 -9.77 -4.84
CA ASN A 193 17.05 -9.21 -6.05
C ASN A 193 16.43 -7.85 -6.44
N VAL A 194 15.68 -7.21 -5.53
CA VAL A 194 14.97 -5.98 -5.87
C VAL A 194 15.93 -4.84 -6.18
N PHE A 195 17.05 -4.77 -5.45
CA PHE A 195 18.05 -3.70 -5.55
C PHE A 195 19.17 -3.96 -6.57
N ASP A 196 19.19 -5.14 -7.19
CA ASP A 196 20.17 -5.45 -8.25
C ASP A 196 19.82 -4.78 -9.59
N ARG A 197 18.61 -4.22 -9.70
CA ARG A 197 18.07 -3.64 -10.94
C ARG A 197 18.46 -2.18 -11.09
N GLU A 198 18.67 -1.73 -12.31
CA GLU A 198 18.96 -0.31 -12.62
C GLU A 198 17.91 0.66 -12.04
N ALA A 199 16.63 0.28 -12.06
CA ALA A 199 15.55 1.11 -11.53
C ALA A 199 15.58 1.34 -10.00
N THR A 200 16.52 0.71 -9.30
CA THR A 200 16.62 0.70 -7.83
C THR A 200 18.03 1.01 -7.31
N LYS A 201 19.00 1.22 -8.20
CA LYS A 201 20.31 1.76 -7.87
C LYS A 201 20.20 3.25 -7.56
#